data_AF-A0A292Q0J5-F1
#
_entry.id   AF-A0A292Q0J5-F1
#
_cell.length_a   1.000
_cell.length_b   1.000
_cell.length_c   1.000
_cell.angle_alpha   90.00
_cell.angle_beta   90.00
_cell.angle_gamma   90.00
#
_symmetry.space_group_name_H-M   'P 1'
#
loop_
_entity.id
_entity.type
_entity.pdbx_description
1 polymer ?
#
loop_
_entity_poly.entity_id
_entity_poly.type
_entity_poly.pdbx_seq_one_letter_code
_entity_poly.pdbx_strand_id
1 'polypeptide(L)' 'DKEFKKVLKWLNVVDPASNYSSALGVREPGTGNWLLVGDEYKDWKGHQGGVLWLYGI' A
#
# COMPACT_ATOMS: atom_id res chain seq x y z
N ASP A 1 -4.38 23.10 7.68
CA ASP A 1 -4.56 23.08 6.21
C ASP A 1 -3.36 23.53 5.38
N LYS A 2 -2.88 24.78 5.50
CA LYS A 2 -1.72 25.27 4.70
C LYS A 2 -0.44 24.45 4.90
N GLU A 3 -0.12 24.13 6.15
CA GLU A 3 1.07 23.34 6.49
C GLU A 3 0.95 21.88 6.05
N PHE A 4 -0.24 21.27 6.20
CA PHE A 4 -0.51 19.93 5.68
C PHE A 4 -0.32 19.85 4.15
N LYS A 5 -0.79 20.86 3.40
CA LYS A 5 -0.58 20.94 1.95
C LYS A 5 0.91 21.11 1.58
N LYS A 6 1.68 21.86 2.36
CA LYS A 6 3.14 21.97 2.15
C LYS A 6 3.86 20.65 2.39
N VAL A 7 3.50 19.94 3.47
CA VAL A 7 4.06 18.61 3.79
C VAL A 7 3.70 17.61 2.70
N LEU A 8 2.44 17.58 2.26
CA LEU A 8 2.04 16.73 1.13
C LEU A 8 2.82 17.08 -0.14
N LYS A 9 2.97 18.36 -0.47
CA LYS A 9 3.76 18.80 -1.63
C LYS A 9 5.24 18.42 -1.50
N TRP A 10 5.79 18.45 -0.29
CA TRP A 10 7.17 18.04 -0.01
C TRP A 10 7.34 16.51 -0.10
N LEU A 11 6.37 15.72 0.38
CA LEU A 11 6.37 14.26 0.26
C LEU A 11 6.18 13.79 -1.19
N ASN A 12 5.38 14.53 -1.97
CA ASN A 12 5.01 14.17 -3.34
C ASN A 12 6.08 14.62 -4.35
N VAL A 13 7.34 14.28 -4.11
CA VAL A 13 8.48 14.56 -5.02
C VAL A 13 8.30 13.84 -6.36
N VAL A 14 7.61 12.71 -6.34
CA VAL A 14 7.19 11.92 -7.50
C VAL A 14 5.70 11.64 -7.40
N ASP A 15 5.01 11.60 -8.54
CA ASP A 15 3.62 11.15 -8.58
C ASP A 15 3.53 9.62 -8.38
N PRO A 16 3.00 9.14 -7.25
CA PRO A 16 2.89 7.71 -6.98
C PRO A 16 1.85 7.04 -7.89
N ALA A 17 0.88 7.79 -8.43
CA ALA A 17 -0.17 7.24 -9.28
C ALA A 17 0.38 6.72 -10.62
N SER A 18 1.35 7.44 -11.19
CA SER A 18 2.05 7.02 -12.41
C SER A 18 2.77 5.68 -12.23
N ASN A 19 3.52 5.52 -11.14
CA ASN A 19 4.22 4.25 -10.87
C ASN A 19 3.24 3.10 -10.57
N TYR A 20 2.19 3.37 -9.80
CA TYR A 20 1.13 2.40 -9.52
C TYR A 20 0.46 1.91 -10.81
N SER A 21 0.10 2.81 -11.71
CA SER A 21 -0.56 2.48 -12.97
C SER A 21 0.33 1.62 -13.88
N SER A 22 1.61 1.95 -13.99
CA SER A 22 2.58 1.14 -14.72
C SER A 22 2.75 -0.26 -14.11
N ALA A 23 2.86 -0.35 -12.79
CA ALA A 23 2.96 -1.62 -12.08
C ALA A 23 1.69 -2.50 -12.25
N LEU A 24 0.51 -1.88 -12.29
CA LEU A 24 -0.74 -2.59 -12.58
C LEU A 24 -0.78 -3.21 -13.97
N GLY A 25 -0.13 -2.59 -14.97
CA GLY A 25 -0.09 -3.10 -16.34
C GLY A 25 0.83 -4.31 -16.52
N VAL A 26 1.86 -4.45 -15.67
CA VAL A 26 2.86 -5.54 -15.77
C VAL A 26 2.68 -6.64 -14.73
N ARG A 27 1.79 -6.46 -13.74
CA ARG A 27 1.55 -7.48 -12.71
C ARG A 27 0.81 -8.68 -13.30
N GLU A 28 1.14 -9.86 -12.79
CA GLU A 28 0.34 -11.06 -13.04
C GLU A 28 -1.01 -10.96 -12.28
N PRO A 29 -2.16 -11.09 -12.98
CA PRO A 29 -3.47 -11.07 -12.35
C PRO A 29 -3.58 -12.04 -11.17
N GLY A 30 -4.17 -11.59 -10.06
CA GLY A 30 -4.35 -12.41 -8.86
C GLY A 30 -3.15 -12.47 -7.92
N THR A 31 -1.96 -12.03 -8.35
CA THR A 31 -0.79 -11.94 -7.48
C THR A 31 -1.05 -11.02 -6.29
N GLY A 32 -0.72 -11.49 -5.09
CA GLY A 32 -0.94 -10.75 -3.85
C GLY A 32 -2.37 -10.81 -3.30
N ASN A 33 -3.34 -11.39 -4.02
CA ASN A 33 -4.72 -11.51 -3.51
C ASN A 33 -4.79 -12.38 -2.25
N TRP A 34 -3.94 -13.40 -2.14
CA TRP A 34 -3.86 -14.25 -0.95
C TRP A 34 -3.62 -13.44 0.33
N LEU A 35 -2.82 -12.38 0.24
CA LEU A 35 -2.55 -11.47 1.35
C LEU A 35 -3.71 -10.47 1.52
N LEU A 36 -4.09 -9.78 0.44
CA LEU A 36 -5.04 -8.66 0.51
C LEU A 36 -6.48 -9.07 0.88
N VAL A 37 -6.87 -10.30 0.53
CA VAL A 37 -8.19 -10.86 0.86
C VAL A 37 -8.16 -11.64 2.18
N GLY A 38 -6.99 -12.02 2.67
CA GLY A 38 -6.82 -12.77 3.91
C GLY A 38 -7.31 -12.00 5.13
N ASP A 39 -7.95 -12.72 6.05
CA ASP A 39 -8.51 -12.12 7.27
C ASP A 39 -7.41 -11.58 8.19
N GLU A 40 -6.25 -12.25 8.26
CA GLU A 40 -5.08 -11.76 9.00
C GLU A 40 -4.63 -10.35 8.58
N TYR A 41 -4.62 -10.08 7.26
CA TYR A 41 -4.28 -8.76 6.73
C TYR A 41 -5.37 -7.73 7.04
N LYS A 42 -6.65 -8.10 6.87
CA LYS A 42 -7.77 -7.19 7.14
C LYS A 42 -7.82 -6.81 8.62
N ASP A 43 -7.64 -7.79 9.50
CA ASP A 43 -7.59 -7.59 10.93
C ASP A 43 -6.40 -6.72 11.30
N TRP A 44 -5.20 -7.04 10.82
CA TRP A 44 -4.02 -6.22 11.06
C TRP A 44 -4.21 -4.78 10.58
N LYS A 45 -4.78 -4.57 9.39
CA LYS A 45 -5.02 -3.24 8.81
C LYS A 45 -6.05 -2.43 9.62
N GLY A 46 -7.03 -3.10 10.23
CA GLY A 46 -8.08 -2.48 11.04
C GLY A 46 -7.62 -2.11 12.46
N HIS A 47 -6.56 -2.72 12.97
CA HIS A 47 -6.09 -2.50 14.35
C HIS A 47 -4.97 -1.44 14.43
N GLN A 48 -5.05 -0.56 15.44
CA GLN A 48 -4.02 0.46 15.67
C GLN A 48 -2.85 -0.17 16.47
N GLY A 49 -1.77 -0.55 15.79
CA GLY A 49 -0.50 -0.92 16.44
C GLY A 49 -0.09 -2.40 16.47
N GLY A 50 -0.55 -3.22 15.51
CA GLY A 50 -0.14 -4.64 15.40
C GLY A 50 1.03 -4.89 14.43
N VAL A 51 1.68 -6.05 14.56
CA VAL A 51 2.68 -6.58 13.60
C VAL A 51 2.07 -7.77 12.87
N LEU A 52 2.07 -7.73 11.54
CA LEU A 52 1.75 -8.88 10.68
C LEU A 52 3.04 -9.53 10.21
N TRP A 53 3.29 -10.76 10.64
CA TRP A 53 4.44 -11.54 10.18
C TRP A 53 4.09 -12.33 8.94
N LEU A 54 4.84 -12.12 7.86
CA LEU A 54 4.73 -12.89 6.62
C LEU A 54 5.99 -13.73 6.44
N TYR A 55 5.81 -15.00 6.10
CA TYR A 55 6.91 -15.89 5.75
C TYR A 55 7.03 -15.95 4.23
N GLY A 56 8.24 -15.73 3.71
CA GLY A 56 8.57 -15.98 2.31
C GLY A 56 8.88 -17.47 2.09
N ILE A 57 8.66 -17.95 0.88
CA ILE A 57 9.17 -19.23 0.37
C ILE A 57 10.59 -19.03 -0.16
#